data_AF-W2SLA5-F1
#
_entry.id   AF-W2SLA5-F1
#
_cell.length_a   1.000
_cell.length_b   1.000
_cell.length_c   1.000
_cell.angle_alpha   90.00
_cell.angle_beta   90.00
_cell.angle_gamma   90.00
#
_symmetry.space_group_name_H-M   'P 1'
#
loop_
_entity.id
_entity.type
_entity.pdbx_description
1 polymer ?
#
loop_
_entity_poly.entity_id
_entity_poly.type
_entity_poly.pdbx_seq_one_letter_code
_entity_poly.pdbx_strand_id
1 'polypeptide(L)'
;MQKKAAKKSKLLAEKQADADEALKAISRSMTEARSAVGSIKSESLSEIRSLRAPPEAIRDILQAVLLFMGILDTSWEAMRKFLSKSSVKDEIINFDAHRITRDVHKKVSALVKSKEASFDPKNAKRASVAAAPLAAWVTANLQYSEILEKISPLEQEKNELVSNLSRAEKQIQKLSQGLLTVDEKVAGLKEKFEVLMKEATQIKIDLEKEQVERYALVTAAFVTYLGGCSEETRTEVLKLFRNAFSIQDFDPVAFCATETEQCVYKTNILAELEEPRSACRFSFGGEYRNAVEQRSNAVSD
;
A
#
# COMPACT_ATOMS: atom_id res chain seq x y z
N MET A 1 -11.38 8.52 -1.13
CA MET A 1 -10.07 9.19 -0.92
C MET A 1 -9.39 9.56 -2.24
N GLN A 2 -9.16 8.61 -3.16
CA GLN A 2 -8.44 8.86 -4.43
C GLN A 2 -9.03 9.96 -5.31
N LYS A 3 -10.38 10.03 -5.47
CA LYS A 3 -11.03 11.10 -6.25
C LYS A 3 -10.81 12.51 -5.70
N LYS A 4 -10.68 12.68 -4.37
CA LYS A 4 -10.44 13.99 -3.73
C LYS A 4 -8.97 14.40 -3.88
N ALA A 5 -8.04 13.46 -3.69
CA ALA A 5 -6.61 13.68 -3.90
C ALA A 5 -6.29 14.04 -5.35
N ALA A 6 -6.87 13.32 -6.32
CA ALA A 6 -6.69 13.59 -7.75
C ALA A 6 -7.27 14.95 -8.19
N LYS A 7 -8.37 15.41 -7.58
CA LYS A 7 -8.91 16.76 -7.85
C LYS A 7 -8.00 17.85 -7.27
N LYS A 8 -7.51 17.67 -6.03
CA LYS A 8 -6.58 18.61 -5.40
C LYS A 8 -5.26 18.70 -6.15
N SER A 9 -4.70 17.57 -6.58
CA SER A 9 -3.45 17.55 -7.34
C SER A 9 -3.57 18.24 -8.69
N LYS A 10 -4.71 18.09 -9.39
CA LYS A 10 -4.97 18.81 -10.64
C LYS A 10 -5.05 20.32 -10.43
N LEU A 11 -5.85 20.77 -9.46
CA LEU A 11 -5.97 22.19 -9.13
C LEU A 11 -4.63 22.80 -8.72
N LEU A 12 -3.83 22.06 -7.96
CA LEU A 12 -2.50 22.50 -7.55
C LEU A 12 -1.54 22.59 -8.75
N ALA A 13 -1.60 21.63 -9.67
CA ALA A 13 -0.80 21.63 -10.88
C ALA A 13 -1.17 22.80 -11.82
N GLU A 14 -2.46 23.12 -11.97
CA GLU A 14 -2.92 24.29 -12.74
C GLU A 14 -2.38 25.59 -12.13
N LYS A 15 -2.57 25.79 -10.82
CA LYS A 15 -2.05 26.98 -10.12
C LYS A 15 -0.54 27.10 -10.16
N GLN A 16 0.19 25.98 -10.14
CA GLN A 16 1.64 25.97 -10.29
C GLN A 16 2.05 26.32 -11.72
N ALA A 17 1.37 25.79 -12.74
CA ALA A 17 1.67 26.12 -14.13
C ALA A 17 1.50 27.62 -14.40
N ASP A 18 0.42 28.21 -13.91
CA ASP A 18 0.18 29.66 -14.02
C ASP A 18 1.27 30.47 -13.31
N ALA A 19 1.68 30.01 -12.11
CA ALA A 19 2.72 30.68 -11.33
C ALA A 19 4.11 30.52 -11.96
N ASP A 20 4.41 29.37 -12.55
CA ASP A 20 5.66 29.09 -13.26
C ASP A 20 5.77 29.90 -14.56
N GLU A 21 4.67 30.07 -15.29
CA GLU A 21 4.62 30.95 -16.46
C GLU A 21 4.87 32.40 -16.06
N ALA A 22 4.22 32.87 -14.99
CA ALA A 22 4.42 34.20 -14.48
C ALA A 22 5.86 34.42 -13.96
N LEU A 23 6.46 33.41 -13.30
CA LEU A 23 7.89 33.43 -12.93
C LEU A 23 8.80 33.53 -14.15
N LYS A 24 8.52 32.83 -15.24
CA LYS A 24 9.32 32.91 -16.48
C LYS A 24 9.25 34.30 -17.10
N ALA A 25 8.08 34.92 -17.13
CA ALA A 25 7.92 36.28 -17.63
C ALA A 25 8.72 37.28 -16.78
N ILE A 26 8.66 37.14 -15.44
CA ILE A 26 9.40 38.02 -14.53
C ILE A 26 10.89 37.75 -14.56
N SER A 27 11.34 36.49 -14.63
CA SER A 27 12.77 36.18 -14.69
C SER A 27 13.43 36.77 -15.94
N ARG A 28 12.70 36.81 -17.06
CA ARG A 28 13.11 37.54 -18.25
C ARG A 28 13.22 39.03 -17.97
N SER A 29 12.16 39.66 -17.43
CA SER A 29 12.18 41.10 -17.09
C SER A 29 13.29 41.47 -16.08
N MET A 30 13.56 40.58 -15.13
CA MET A 30 14.61 40.71 -14.13
C MET A 30 16.00 40.62 -14.75
N THR A 31 16.21 39.71 -15.70
CA THR A 31 17.46 39.58 -16.45
C THR A 31 17.71 40.80 -17.33
N GLU A 32 16.67 41.28 -18.01
CA GLU A 32 16.71 42.53 -18.79
C GLU A 32 17.05 43.73 -17.91
N ALA A 33 16.39 43.87 -16.76
CA ALA A 33 16.65 44.96 -15.82
C ALA A 33 18.08 44.89 -15.24
N ARG A 34 18.57 43.70 -14.87
CA ARG A 34 19.95 43.50 -14.40
C ARG A 34 20.98 43.87 -15.47
N SER A 35 20.75 43.46 -16.72
CA SER A 35 21.60 43.82 -17.86
C SER A 35 21.59 45.34 -18.10
N ALA A 36 20.40 45.97 -18.03
CA ALA A 36 20.25 47.41 -18.17
C ALA A 36 21.02 48.16 -17.07
N VAL A 37 20.94 47.72 -15.80
CA VAL A 37 21.76 48.26 -14.70
C VAL A 37 23.26 48.02 -14.92
N GLY A 38 23.63 46.84 -15.44
CA GLY A 38 25.00 46.52 -15.83
C GLY A 38 25.56 47.42 -16.95
N SER A 39 24.71 47.94 -17.83
CA SER A 39 25.11 48.88 -18.88
C SER A 39 25.19 50.34 -18.43
N ILE A 40 24.82 50.65 -17.18
CA ILE A 40 24.92 52.01 -16.64
C ILE A 40 26.39 52.44 -16.57
N LYS A 41 26.64 53.60 -17.17
CA LYS A 41 27.89 54.34 -17.16
C LYS A 41 28.14 54.96 -15.79
N SER A 42 29.37 54.86 -15.29
CA SER A 42 29.75 55.41 -13.98
C SER A 42 29.59 56.93 -13.94
N GLU A 43 29.76 57.56 -15.09
CA GLU A 43 29.63 59.00 -15.31
C GLU A 43 28.20 59.46 -15.02
N SER A 44 27.18 58.72 -15.49
CA SER A 44 25.77 59.05 -15.26
C SER A 44 25.36 58.94 -13.78
N LEU A 45 25.99 58.04 -13.01
CA LEU A 45 25.79 57.98 -11.56
C LEU A 45 26.50 59.15 -10.85
N SER A 46 27.66 59.57 -11.34
CA SER A 46 28.39 60.73 -10.82
C SER A 46 27.65 62.05 -11.07
N GLU A 47 26.93 62.17 -12.19
CA GLU A 47 26.04 63.30 -12.51
C GLU A 47 24.89 63.39 -11.51
N ILE A 48 24.24 62.27 -11.17
CA ILE A 48 23.19 62.25 -10.15
C ILE A 48 23.73 62.71 -8.79
N ARG A 49 24.97 62.32 -8.45
CA ARG A 49 25.62 62.69 -7.18
C ARG A 49 25.96 64.18 -7.09
N SER A 50 26.28 64.82 -8.20
CA SER A 50 26.70 66.23 -8.24
C SER A 50 25.54 67.22 -8.17
N LEU A 51 24.29 66.74 -8.35
CA LEU A 51 23.08 67.57 -8.21
C LEU A 51 22.95 68.18 -6.82
N ARG A 52 22.60 69.47 -6.77
CA ARG A 52 22.33 70.20 -5.52
C ARG A 52 21.08 69.69 -4.80
N ALA A 53 20.05 69.32 -5.56
CA ALA A 53 18.80 68.75 -5.08
C ALA A 53 18.33 67.64 -6.04
N PRO A 54 17.82 66.49 -5.53
CA PRO A 54 17.34 65.42 -6.38
C PRO A 54 15.96 65.77 -6.97
N PRO A 55 15.75 65.61 -8.28
CA PRO A 55 14.41 65.56 -8.88
C PRO A 55 13.56 64.50 -8.20
N GLU A 56 12.25 64.73 -8.10
CA GLU A 56 11.32 63.82 -7.40
C GLU A 56 11.44 62.37 -7.89
N ALA A 57 11.45 62.16 -9.21
CA ALA A 57 11.60 60.84 -9.81
C ALA A 57 12.87 60.11 -9.34
N ILE A 58 14.01 60.82 -9.29
CA ILE A 58 15.28 60.23 -8.86
C ILE A 58 15.25 59.91 -7.36
N ARG A 59 14.69 60.81 -6.55
CA ARG A 59 14.55 60.61 -5.11
C ARG A 59 13.73 59.37 -4.80
N ASP A 60 12.61 59.19 -5.49
CA ASP A 60 11.69 58.08 -5.26
C ASP A 60 12.28 56.73 -5.68
N ILE A 61 12.94 56.68 -6.83
CA ILE A 61 13.61 55.46 -7.32
C ILE A 61 14.76 55.08 -6.38
N LEU A 62 15.61 56.04 -5.99
CA LEU A 62 16.71 55.77 -5.06
C LEU A 62 16.21 55.37 -3.67
N GLN A 63 15.11 55.97 -3.21
CA GLN A 63 14.47 55.56 -1.95
C GLN A 63 14.05 54.08 -2.00
N ALA A 64 13.45 53.63 -3.10
CA ALA A 64 13.06 52.23 -3.27
C ALA A 64 14.27 51.29 -3.33
N VAL A 65 15.34 51.67 -4.05
CA VAL A 65 16.59 50.88 -4.12
C VAL A 65 17.23 50.75 -2.74
N LEU A 66 17.33 51.84 -1.97
CA LEU A 66 17.90 51.81 -0.62
C LEU A 66 17.11 50.91 0.33
N LEU A 67 15.78 50.93 0.24
CA LEU A 67 14.92 50.07 1.03
C LEU A 67 15.14 48.59 0.73
N PHE A 68 15.32 48.22 -0.55
CA PHE A 68 15.70 46.85 -0.92
C PHE A 68 17.08 46.46 -0.39
N MET A 69 18.02 47.41 -0.34
CA MET A 69 19.36 47.21 0.25
C MET A 69 19.35 47.20 1.79
N GLY A 70 18.20 47.38 2.43
CA GLY A 70 18.05 47.36 3.89
C GLY A 70 18.44 48.66 4.59
N ILE A 71 18.71 49.74 3.84
CA ILE A 71 19.01 51.06 4.39
C ILE A 71 17.68 51.82 4.57
N LEU A 72 17.30 52.07 5.81
CA LEU A 72 16.05 52.77 6.16
C LEU A 72 16.17 54.29 6.07
N ASP A 73 17.39 54.82 6.00
CA ASP A 73 17.64 56.25 5.88
C ASP A 73 17.29 56.73 4.47
N THR A 74 16.19 57.46 4.35
CA THR A 74 15.68 58.01 3.09
C THR A 74 16.14 59.45 2.83
N SER A 75 17.13 59.92 3.60
CA SER A 75 17.72 61.24 3.44
C SER A 75 18.54 61.32 2.15
N TRP A 76 18.60 62.51 1.55
CA TRP A 76 19.41 62.73 0.34
C TRP A 76 20.90 62.47 0.60
N GLU A 77 21.40 62.77 1.79
CA GLU A 77 22.78 62.48 2.18
C GLU A 77 23.07 60.97 2.21
N ALA A 78 22.14 60.15 2.71
CA ALA A 78 22.27 58.70 2.68
C ALA A 78 22.28 58.15 1.24
N MET A 79 21.42 58.67 0.36
CA MET A 79 21.41 58.35 -1.07
C MET A 79 22.74 58.69 -1.74
N ARG A 80 23.30 59.88 -1.48
CA ARG A 80 24.60 60.28 -2.02
C ARG A 80 25.73 59.40 -1.49
N LYS A 81 25.72 59.09 -0.18
CA LYS A 81 26.70 58.22 0.44
C LYS A 81 26.66 56.80 -0.13
N PHE A 82 25.46 56.30 -0.44
CA PHE A 82 25.29 55.03 -1.14
C PHE A 82 25.92 55.11 -2.53
N LEU A 83 25.50 56.06 -3.37
CA LEU A 83 26.06 56.27 -4.72
C LEU A 83 27.56 56.57 -4.76
N SER A 84 28.15 57.02 -3.64
CA SER A 84 29.59 57.25 -3.51
C SER A 84 30.42 55.97 -3.41
N LYS A 85 29.81 54.82 -3.07
CA LYS A 85 30.54 53.55 -3.05
C LYS A 85 30.76 53.07 -4.48
N SER A 86 31.98 52.65 -4.81
CA SER A 86 32.29 52.06 -6.12
C SER A 86 31.58 50.72 -6.35
N SER A 87 31.21 50.01 -5.27
CA SER A 87 30.55 48.70 -5.29
C SER A 87 29.04 48.74 -5.56
N VAL A 88 28.40 49.91 -5.63
CA VAL A 88 26.93 50.02 -5.76
C VAL A 88 26.40 49.23 -6.94
N LYS A 89 27.08 49.33 -8.09
CA LYS A 89 26.66 48.65 -9.31
C LYS A 89 26.66 47.13 -9.12
N ASP A 90 27.71 46.59 -8.52
CA ASP A 90 27.85 45.17 -8.26
C ASP A 90 26.86 44.69 -7.18
N GLU A 91 26.61 45.52 -6.16
CA GLU A 91 25.60 45.24 -5.12
C GLU A 91 24.19 45.16 -5.71
N ILE A 92 23.83 46.04 -6.66
CA ILE A 92 22.50 46.01 -7.32
C ILE A 92 22.36 44.82 -8.27
N ILE A 93 23.42 44.48 -9.02
CA ILE A 93 23.39 43.36 -9.98
C ILE A 93 23.29 42.02 -9.24
N ASN A 94 24.08 41.85 -8.19
CA ASN A 94 24.15 40.61 -7.41
C ASN A 94 23.08 40.52 -6.32
N PHE A 95 22.13 41.46 -6.30
CA PHE A 95 21.05 41.46 -5.33
C PHE A 95 20.17 40.21 -5.49
N ASP A 96 20.02 39.49 -4.38
CA ASP A 96 19.16 38.31 -4.31
C ASP A 96 17.74 38.70 -3.91
N ALA A 97 16.81 38.54 -4.85
CA ALA A 97 15.41 38.88 -4.64
C ALA A 97 14.70 37.95 -3.62
N HIS A 98 15.28 36.80 -3.26
CA HIS A 98 14.77 35.94 -2.20
C HIS A 98 14.95 36.53 -0.79
N ARG A 99 15.89 37.47 -0.62
CA ARG A 99 16.13 38.12 0.67
C ARG A 99 15.12 39.21 1.00
N ILE A 100 14.21 39.55 0.08
CA ILE A 100 13.20 40.58 0.32
C ILE A 100 12.23 40.08 1.38
N THR A 101 12.22 40.76 2.53
CA THR A 101 11.24 40.49 3.58
C THR A 101 9.89 41.13 3.24
N ARG A 102 8.82 40.53 3.78
CA ARG A 102 7.45 41.01 3.57
C ARG A 102 7.24 42.49 3.95
N ASP A 103 7.96 42.95 4.97
CA ASP A 103 7.88 44.35 5.41
C ASP A 103 8.53 45.31 4.42
N VAL A 104 9.67 44.94 3.84
CA VAL A 104 10.34 45.72 2.79
C VAL A 104 9.46 45.75 1.55
N HIS A 105 8.92 44.59 1.14
CA HIS A 105 7.99 44.51 0.00
C HIS A 105 6.78 45.44 0.18
N LYS A 106 6.13 45.42 1.34
CA LYS A 106 4.98 46.31 1.63
C LYS A 106 5.36 47.79 1.57
N LYS A 107 6.50 48.18 2.15
CA LYS A 107 6.98 49.57 2.13
C LYS A 107 7.26 50.05 0.71
N VAL A 108 7.97 49.25 -0.08
CA VAL A 108 8.29 49.59 -1.48
C VAL A 108 7.03 49.58 -2.35
N SER A 109 6.13 48.61 -2.18
CA SER A 109 4.84 48.57 -2.87
C SER A 109 4.00 49.82 -2.60
N ALA A 110 3.94 50.27 -1.34
CA ALA A 110 3.25 51.50 -0.97
C ALA A 110 3.88 52.75 -1.61
N LEU A 111 5.22 52.81 -1.68
CA LEU A 111 5.92 53.91 -2.35
C LEU A 111 5.64 53.94 -3.86
N VAL A 112 5.68 52.78 -4.52
CA VAL A 112 5.40 52.68 -5.97
C VAL A 112 3.96 53.09 -6.27
N LYS A 113 2.98 52.61 -5.49
CA LYS A 113 1.56 52.99 -5.65
C LYS A 113 1.29 54.46 -5.37
N SER A 114 1.96 55.05 -4.38
CA SER A 114 1.78 56.47 -4.06
C SER A 114 2.40 57.39 -5.12
N LYS A 115 3.39 56.92 -5.87
CA LYS A 115 4.23 57.76 -6.75
C LYS A 115 4.42 57.13 -8.11
N GLU A 116 3.36 56.54 -8.69
CA GLU A 116 3.42 55.79 -9.96
C GLU A 116 4.04 56.60 -11.11
N ALA A 117 3.78 57.92 -11.15
CA ALA A 117 4.34 58.81 -12.16
C ALA A 117 5.88 58.86 -12.15
N SER A 118 6.52 58.64 -11.00
CA SER A 118 7.98 58.60 -10.86
C SER A 118 8.60 57.31 -11.39
N PHE A 119 7.82 56.22 -11.45
CA PHE A 119 8.27 54.90 -11.90
C PHE A 119 7.97 54.61 -13.37
N ASP A 120 7.29 55.51 -14.09
CA ASP A 120 7.14 55.41 -15.54
C ASP A 120 8.52 55.53 -16.23
N PRO A 121 8.95 54.55 -17.05
CA PRO A 121 10.22 54.58 -17.76
C PRO A 121 10.43 55.87 -18.57
N LYS A 122 9.37 56.53 -19.07
CA LYS A 122 9.49 57.79 -19.81
C LYS A 122 9.89 58.95 -18.89
N ASN A 123 9.26 59.06 -17.73
CA ASN A 123 9.56 60.12 -16.77
C ASN A 123 10.93 59.90 -16.12
N ALA A 124 11.23 58.65 -15.77
CA ALA A 124 12.55 58.26 -15.24
C ALA A 124 13.67 58.59 -16.23
N LYS A 125 13.50 58.27 -17.52
CA LYS A 125 14.48 58.61 -18.57
C LYS A 125 14.64 60.12 -18.78
N ARG A 126 13.56 60.90 -18.63
CA ARG A 126 13.61 62.37 -18.71
C ARG A 126 14.42 62.97 -17.56
N ALA A 127 14.34 62.36 -16.37
CA ALA A 127 15.11 62.81 -15.22
C ALA A 127 16.59 62.40 -15.31
N SER A 128 16.89 61.17 -15.71
CA SER A 128 18.26 60.70 -15.95
C SER A 128 18.30 59.43 -16.80
N VAL A 129 19.34 59.28 -17.61
CA VAL A 129 19.62 58.06 -18.37
C VAL A 129 19.80 56.85 -17.43
N ALA A 130 20.38 57.04 -16.24
CA ALA A 130 20.59 55.98 -15.26
C ALA A 130 19.35 55.70 -14.39
N ALA A 131 18.37 56.61 -14.32
CA ALA A 131 17.17 56.42 -13.50
C ALA A 131 16.18 55.43 -14.13
N ALA A 132 16.07 55.40 -15.47
CA ALA A 132 15.20 54.47 -16.18
C ALA A 132 15.51 52.97 -15.91
N PRO A 133 16.76 52.48 -16.05
CA PRO A 133 17.09 51.09 -15.75
C PRO A 133 16.92 50.75 -14.26
N LEU A 134 17.18 51.69 -13.35
CA LEU A 134 16.94 51.49 -11.92
C LEU A 134 15.45 51.37 -11.58
N ALA A 135 14.59 52.17 -12.22
CA ALA A 135 13.14 52.05 -12.07
C ALA A 135 12.64 50.68 -12.55
N ALA A 136 13.09 50.22 -13.73
CA ALA A 136 12.75 48.90 -14.24
C ALA A 136 13.21 47.77 -13.30
N TRP A 137 14.41 47.90 -12.71
CA TRP A 137 14.93 46.95 -11.73
C TRP A 137 14.09 46.90 -10.44
N VAL A 138 13.67 48.05 -9.90
CA VAL A 138 12.79 48.10 -8.71
C VAL A 138 11.46 47.40 -9.01
N THR A 139 10.84 47.69 -10.15
CA THR A 139 9.55 47.10 -10.54
C THR A 139 9.67 45.58 -10.75
N ALA A 140 10.73 45.11 -11.40
CA ALA A 140 10.97 43.68 -11.60
C ALA A 140 11.17 42.92 -10.28
N ASN A 141 11.92 43.49 -9.33
CA ASN A 141 12.10 42.90 -8.00
C ASN A 141 10.79 42.88 -7.19
N LEU A 142 9.98 43.93 -7.29
CA LEU A 142 8.68 43.99 -6.62
C LEU A 142 7.74 42.90 -7.14
N GLN A 143 7.63 42.76 -8.46
CA GLN A 143 6.81 41.70 -9.08
C GLN A 143 7.33 40.30 -8.71
N TYR A 144 8.65 40.10 -8.70
CA TYR A 144 9.25 38.82 -8.31
C TYR A 144 8.89 38.43 -6.88
N SER A 145 9.01 39.38 -5.94
CA SER A 145 8.65 39.16 -4.53
C SER A 145 7.17 38.79 -4.36
N GLU A 146 6.27 39.41 -5.12
CA GLU A 146 4.83 39.10 -5.06
C GLU A 146 4.54 37.66 -5.52
N ILE A 147 5.19 37.21 -6.60
CA ILE A 147 5.01 35.85 -7.10
C ILE A 147 5.64 34.82 -6.17
N LEU A 148 6.80 35.13 -5.59
CA LEU A 148 7.45 34.24 -4.63
C LEU A 148 6.58 34.01 -3.39
N GLU A 149 5.87 35.04 -2.89
CA GLU A 149 4.87 34.89 -1.82
C GLU A 149 3.71 33.96 -2.23
N LYS A 150 3.32 33.94 -3.52
CA LYS A 150 2.25 33.05 -4.04
C LYS A 150 2.72 31.61 -4.22
N ILE A 151 3.98 31.41 -4.61
CA ILE A 151 4.53 30.09 -4.94
C ILE A 151 4.94 29.30 -3.70
N SER A 152 5.51 29.95 -2.70
CA SER A 152 5.95 29.31 -1.46
C SER A 152 4.90 28.36 -0.83
N PRO A 153 3.63 28.76 -0.64
CA PRO A 153 2.62 27.85 -0.10
C PRO A 153 2.22 26.73 -1.08
N LEU A 154 2.24 26.98 -2.39
CA LEU A 154 1.91 25.96 -3.40
C LEU A 154 2.99 24.88 -3.48
N GLU A 155 4.26 25.25 -3.33
CA GLU A 155 5.37 24.30 -3.26
C GLU A 155 5.31 23.47 -1.98
N GLN A 156 5.01 24.09 -0.83
CA GLN A 156 4.82 23.38 0.43
C GLN A 156 3.68 22.35 0.33
N GLU A 157 2.50 22.75 -0.16
CA GLU A 157 1.36 21.84 -0.32
C GLU A 157 1.71 20.67 -1.26
N LYS A 158 2.44 20.93 -2.35
CA LYS A 158 2.92 19.87 -3.26
C LYS A 158 3.86 18.90 -2.55
N ASN A 159 4.87 19.42 -1.84
CA ASN A 159 5.85 18.59 -1.15
C ASN A 159 5.19 17.72 -0.07
N GLU A 160 4.21 18.26 0.64
CA GLU A 160 3.39 17.50 1.59
C GLU A 160 2.58 16.40 0.90
N LEU A 161 1.90 16.70 -0.19
CA LEU A 161 1.13 15.71 -0.95
C LEU A 161 2.02 14.59 -1.51
N VAL A 162 3.19 14.93 -2.04
CA VAL A 162 4.17 13.96 -2.55
C VAL A 162 4.71 13.08 -1.42
N SER A 163 5.03 13.66 -0.27
CA SER A 163 5.47 12.92 0.92
C SER A 163 4.39 11.95 1.41
N ASN A 164 3.14 12.41 1.48
CA ASN A 164 2.00 11.58 1.87
C ASN A 164 1.75 10.43 0.89
N LEU A 165 1.86 10.70 -0.41
CA LEU A 165 1.73 9.70 -1.46
C LEU A 165 2.83 8.63 -1.32
N SER A 166 4.09 9.04 -1.20
CA SER A 166 5.22 8.12 -1.00
C SER A 166 5.06 7.27 0.26
N ARG A 167 4.54 7.83 1.35
CA ARG A 167 4.24 7.09 2.58
C ARG A 167 3.14 6.04 2.35
N ALA A 168 2.08 6.40 1.64
CA ALA A 168 0.98 5.49 1.32
C ALA A 168 1.45 4.34 0.40
N GLU A 169 2.26 4.63 -0.62
CA GLU A 169 2.85 3.62 -1.50
C GLU A 169 3.72 2.63 -0.73
N LYS A 170 4.58 3.11 0.17
CA LYS A 170 5.39 2.25 1.05
C LYS A 170 4.53 1.34 1.94
N GLN A 171 3.40 1.83 2.43
CA GLN A 171 2.46 1.01 3.22
C GLN A 171 1.81 -0.07 2.36
N ILE A 172 1.36 0.28 1.15
CA ILE A 172 0.79 -0.68 0.21
C ILE A 172 1.81 -1.77 -0.14
N GLN A 173 3.07 -1.39 -0.41
CA GLN A 173 4.13 -2.34 -0.70
C GLN A 173 4.39 -3.30 0.46
N LYS A 174 4.46 -2.80 1.70
CA LYS A 174 4.63 -3.63 2.90
C LYS A 174 3.47 -4.60 3.11
N LEU A 175 2.23 -4.15 2.92
CA LEU A 175 1.04 -4.98 3.06
C LEU A 175 0.98 -6.06 1.98
N SER A 176 1.32 -5.71 0.73
CA SER A 176 1.41 -6.66 -0.39
C SER A 176 2.44 -7.76 -0.12
N GLN A 177 3.64 -7.38 0.35
CA GLN A 177 4.65 -8.36 0.77
C GLN A 177 4.18 -9.24 1.93
N GLY A 178 3.50 -8.65 2.91
CA GLY A 178 2.92 -9.39 4.03
C GLY A 178 1.86 -10.40 3.59
N LEU A 179 1.01 -10.06 2.62
CA LEU A 179 0.03 -10.99 2.04
C LEU A 179 0.72 -12.19 1.37
N LEU A 180 1.75 -11.94 0.55
CA LEU A 180 2.51 -13.03 -0.09
C LEU A 180 3.11 -13.99 0.96
N THR A 181 3.71 -13.46 2.03
CA THR A 181 4.26 -14.31 3.11
C THR A 181 3.18 -15.11 3.84
N VAL A 182 1.98 -14.54 4.02
CA VAL A 182 0.86 -15.27 4.63
C VAL A 182 0.37 -16.36 3.69
N ASP A 183 0.23 -16.08 2.40
CA ASP A 183 -0.19 -17.05 1.39
C ASP A 183 0.81 -18.22 1.31
N GLU A 184 2.12 -17.95 1.34
CA GLU A 184 3.17 -18.98 1.41
C GLU A 184 3.03 -19.87 2.66
N LYS A 185 2.76 -19.27 3.83
CA LYS A 185 2.55 -20.02 5.08
C LYS A 185 1.29 -20.86 5.03
N VAL A 186 0.20 -20.33 4.48
CA VAL A 186 -1.05 -21.06 4.31
C VAL A 186 -0.86 -22.24 3.36
N ALA A 187 -0.15 -22.05 2.24
CA ALA A 187 0.18 -23.13 1.32
C ALA A 187 1.00 -24.23 2.01
N GLY A 188 2.05 -23.87 2.75
CA GLY A 188 2.88 -24.84 3.47
C GLY A 188 2.14 -25.56 4.60
N LEU A 189 1.21 -24.89 5.30
CA LEU A 189 0.37 -25.54 6.31
C LEU A 189 -0.64 -26.50 5.69
N LYS A 190 -1.22 -26.15 4.53
CA LYS A 190 -2.12 -27.05 3.79
C LYS A 190 -1.40 -28.32 3.35
N GLU A 191 -0.19 -28.20 2.81
CA GLU A 191 0.62 -29.36 2.42
C GLU A 191 0.93 -30.27 3.61
N LYS A 192 1.37 -29.69 4.74
CA LYS A 192 1.59 -30.45 5.98
C LYS A 192 0.33 -31.14 6.48
N PHE A 193 -0.81 -30.45 6.41
CA PHE A 193 -2.09 -31.02 6.79
C PHE A 193 -2.45 -32.20 5.89
N GLU A 194 -2.27 -32.09 4.57
CA GLU A 194 -2.53 -33.20 3.64
C GLU A 194 -1.64 -34.42 3.91
N VAL A 195 -0.36 -34.22 4.22
CA VAL A 195 0.56 -35.32 4.58
C VAL A 195 0.14 -36.00 5.88
N LEU A 196 -0.08 -35.22 6.94
CA LEU A 196 -0.50 -35.77 8.24
C LEU A 196 -1.86 -36.46 8.16
N MET A 197 -2.79 -35.94 7.37
CA MET A 197 -4.08 -36.59 7.14
C MET A 197 -3.89 -37.93 6.42
N LYS A 198 -3.03 -38.01 5.40
CA LYS A 198 -2.71 -39.28 4.72
C LYS A 198 -2.11 -40.29 5.70
N GLU A 199 -1.13 -39.88 6.50
CA GLU A 199 -0.51 -40.75 7.51
C GLU A 199 -1.53 -41.24 8.54
N ALA A 200 -2.36 -40.34 9.08
CA ALA A 200 -3.41 -40.70 10.04
C ALA A 200 -4.43 -41.68 9.43
N THR A 201 -4.83 -41.48 8.16
CA THR A 201 -5.72 -42.42 7.47
C THR A 201 -5.05 -43.77 7.24
N GLN A 202 -3.75 -43.80 6.92
CA GLN A 202 -3.01 -45.04 6.72
C GLN A 202 -2.91 -45.84 8.02
N ILE A 203 -2.54 -45.19 9.13
CA ILE A 203 -2.50 -45.82 10.46
C ILE A 203 -3.88 -46.38 10.84
N LYS A 204 -4.95 -45.64 10.54
CA LYS A 204 -6.31 -46.10 10.80
C LYS A 204 -6.66 -47.35 9.99
N ILE A 205 -6.32 -47.37 8.70
CA ILE A 205 -6.51 -48.55 7.83
C ILE A 205 -5.70 -49.75 8.33
N ASP A 206 -4.43 -49.53 8.70
CA ASP A 206 -3.55 -50.59 9.19
C ASP A 206 -4.07 -51.19 10.52
N LEU A 207 -4.57 -50.33 11.42
CA LEU A 207 -5.20 -50.76 12.67
C LEU A 207 -6.49 -51.56 12.42
N GLU A 208 -7.36 -51.07 11.53
CA GLU A 208 -8.59 -51.78 11.14
C GLU A 208 -8.26 -53.14 10.52
N LYS A 209 -7.22 -53.23 9.68
CA LYS A 209 -6.74 -54.48 9.11
C LYS A 209 -6.27 -55.47 10.18
N GLU A 210 -5.45 -55.03 11.13
CA GLU A 210 -4.97 -55.87 12.22
C GLU A 210 -6.13 -56.38 13.10
N GLN A 211 -7.13 -55.53 13.35
CA GLN A 211 -8.35 -55.93 14.08
C GLN A 211 -9.13 -57.01 13.32
N VAL A 212 -9.30 -56.85 12.00
CA VAL A 212 -9.99 -57.85 11.16
C VAL A 212 -9.26 -59.19 11.17
N GLU A 213 -7.92 -59.20 11.11
CA GLU A 213 -7.14 -60.44 11.20
C GLU A 213 -7.36 -61.18 12.52
N ARG A 214 -7.36 -60.44 13.65
CA ARG A 214 -7.65 -61.01 14.98
C ARG A 214 -9.09 -61.54 15.07
N TYR A 215 -10.07 -60.79 14.55
CA TYR A 215 -11.49 -61.19 14.54
C TYR A 215 -11.73 -62.43 13.69
N ALA A 216 -11.10 -62.52 12.53
CA ALA A 216 -11.17 -63.68 11.65
C ALA A 216 -10.63 -64.94 12.35
N LEU A 217 -9.50 -64.83 13.05
CA LEU A 217 -8.90 -65.97 13.76
C LEU A 217 -9.77 -66.47 14.92
N VAL A 218 -10.28 -65.55 15.75
CA VAL A 218 -11.20 -65.91 16.85
C VAL A 218 -12.47 -66.55 16.30
N THR A 219 -13.02 -66.01 15.21
CA THR A 219 -14.25 -66.53 14.61
C THR A 219 -14.05 -67.89 13.96
N ALA A 220 -12.94 -68.10 13.26
CA ALA A 220 -12.60 -69.41 12.70
C ALA A 220 -12.47 -70.48 13.81
N ALA A 221 -11.75 -70.17 14.89
CA ALA A 221 -11.61 -71.08 16.03
C ALA A 221 -12.98 -71.39 16.68
N PHE A 222 -13.83 -70.37 16.80
CA PHE A 222 -15.19 -70.52 17.32
C PHE A 222 -16.04 -71.46 16.45
N VAL A 223 -16.05 -71.27 15.13
CA VAL A 223 -16.81 -72.11 14.20
C VAL A 223 -16.27 -73.54 14.17
N THR A 224 -14.94 -73.73 14.16
CA THR A 224 -14.33 -75.06 14.04
C THR A 224 -14.45 -75.91 15.31
N TYR A 225 -14.19 -75.33 16.50
CA TYR A 225 -14.05 -76.12 17.73
C TYR A 225 -15.25 -76.02 18.67
N LEU A 226 -15.98 -74.91 18.66
CA LEU A 226 -17.05 -74.65 19.63
C LEU A 226 -18.44 -74.99 19.10
N GLY A 227 -18.58 -75.51 17.87
CA GLY A 227 -19.89 -75.80 17.27
C GLY A 227 -20.77 -76.77 18.09
N GLY A 228 -20.17 -77.78 18.72
CA GLY A 228 -20.87 -78.81 19.50
C GLY A 228 -20.93 -78.57 21.02
N CYS A 229 -20.38 -77.46 21.52
CA CYS A 229 -20.33 -77.16 22.95
C CYS A 229 -21.63 -76.50 23.45
N SER A 230 -21.90 -76.58 24.77
CA SER A 230 -22.97 -75.83 25.41
C SER A 230 -22.71 -74.31 25.33
N GLU A 231 -23.77 -73.52 25.42
CA GLU A 231 -23.70 -72.06 25.37
C GLU A 231 -22.78 -71.49 26.46
N GLU A 232 -22.86 -72.05 27.67
CA GLU A 232 -22.03 -71.67 28.82
C GLU A 232 -20.53 -71.81 28.53
N THR A 233 -20.10 -72.98 28.04
CA THR A 233 -18.70 -73.24 27.68
C THR A 233 -18.23 -72.33 26.54
N ARG A 234 -19.09 -72.08 25.55
CA ARG A 234 -18.80 -71.20 24.43
C ARG A 234 -18.59 -69.75 24.90
N THR A 235 -19.40 -69.25 25.82
CA THR A 235 -19.25 -67.92 26.41
C THR A 235 -17.97 -67.79 27.24
N GLU A 236 -17.61 -68.82 28.03
CA GLU A 236 -16.37 -68.83 28.81
C GLU A 236 -15.12 -68.81 27.92
N VAL A 237 -15.09 -69.65 26.87
CA VAL A 237 -13.96 -69.69 25.94
C VAL A 237 -13.84 -68.39 25.14
N LEU A 238 -14.96 -67.77 24.74
CA LEU A 238 -14.95 -66.45 24.10
C LEU A 238 -14.40 -65.36 25.04
N LYS A 239 -14.72 -65.38 26.33
CA LYS A 239 -14.12 -64.44 27.31
C LYS A 239 -12.61 -64.63 27.40
N LEU A 240 -12.12 -65.87 27.39
CA LEU A 240 -10.69 -66.15 27.37
C LEU A 240 -10.02 -65.65 26.09
N PHE A 241 -10.61 -65.87 24.92
CA PHE A 241 -10.07 -65.34 23.65
C PHE A 241 -10.09 -63.81 23.60
N ARG A 242 -11.15 -63.16 24.09
CA ARG A 242 -11.21 -61.69 24.20
C ARG A 242 -10.08 -61.14 25.07
N ASN A 243 -9.81 -61.78 26.20
CA ASN A 243 -8.70 -61.40 27.08
C ASN A 243 -7.33 -61.66 26.43
N ALA A 244 -7.15 -62.80 25.74
CA ALA A 244 -5.88 -63.17 25.12
C ALA A 244 -5.51 -62.26 23.94
N PHE A 245 -6.48 -61.88 23.10
CA PHE A 245 -6.27 -61.03 21.93
C PHE A 245 -6.54 -59.54 22.18
N SER A 246 -6.84 -59.16 23.43
CA SER A 246 -7.18 -57.79 23.85
C SER A 246 -8.30 -57.17 23.01
N ILE A 247 -9.33 -57.96 22.74
CA ILE A 247 -10.48 -57.57 21.92
C ILE A 247 -11.62 -57.11 22.84
N GLN A 248 -12.11 -55.88 22.65
CA GLN A 248 -13.28 -55.37 23.35
C GLN A 248 -14.56 -55.63 22.55
N ASP A 249 -15.61 -56.12 23.23
CA ASP A 249 -16.99 -56.25 22.72
C ASP A 249 -17.16 -56.89 21.32
N PHE A 250 -16.43 -57.97 21.05
CA PHE A 250 -16.53 -58.70 19.79
C PHE A 250 -17.56 -59.85 19.82
N ASP A 251 -18.50 -59.82 18.88
CA ASP A 251 -19.45 -60.91 18.61
C ASP A 251 -19.12 -61.60 17.27
N PRO A 252 -18.71 -62.89 17.29
CA PRO A 252 -18.43 -63.66 16.07
C PRO A 252 -19.64 -63.75 15.11
N VAL A 253 -20.87 -63.72 15.61
CA VAL A 253 -22.07 -63.84 14.77
C VAL A 253 -22.31 -62.54 14.00
N ALA A 254 -22.23 -61.39 14.68
CA ALA A 254 -22.32 -60.07 14.05
C ALA A 254 -21.17 -59.82 13.06
N PHE A 255 -20.00 -60.42 13.28
CA PHE A 255 -18.88 -60.34 12.33
C PHE A 255 -19.10 -61.15 11.05
N CYS A 256 -19.68 -62.35 11.17
CA CYS A 256 -19.90 -63.23 10.02
C CYS A 256 -21.19 -62.97 9.25
N ALA A 257 -22.23 -62.46 9.92
CA ALA A 257 -23.55 -62.26 9.35
C ALA A 257 -24.08 -60.87 9.69
N THR A 258 -24.45 -60.14 8.65
CA THR A 258 -25.12 -58.84 8.78
C THR A 258 -26.47 -58.99 9.48
N GLU A 259 -26.94 -57.92 10.12
CA GLU A 259 -28.27 -57.91 10.77
C GLU A 259 -29.40 -58.30 9.80
N THR A 260 -29.25 -57.94 8.51
CA THR A 260 -30.17 -58.34 7.44
C THR A 260 -30.19 -59.85 7.21
N GLU A 261 -29.03 -60.50 7.16
CA GLU A 261 -28.94 -61.96 6.97
C GLU A 261 -29.50 -62.71 8.18
N GLN A 262 -29.24 -62.21 9.39
CA GLN A 262 -29.80 -62.77 10.62
C GLN A 262 -31.33 -62.65 10.67
N CYS A 263 -31.89 -61.52 10.21
CA CYS A 263 -33.34 -61.33 10.11
C CYS A 263 -33.99 -62.26 9.07
N VAL A 264 -33.37 -62.42 7.91
CA VAL A 264 -33.83 -63.36 6.88
C VAL A 264 -33.81 -64.79 7.41
N TYR A 265 -32.74 -65.19 8.08
CA TYR A 265 -32.62 -66.53 8.67
C TYR A 265 -33.71 -66.79 9.71
N LYS A 266 -33.98 -65.84 10.61
CA LYS A 266 -35.08 -65.93 11.59
C LYS A 266 -36.43 -66.07 10.90
N THR A 267 -36.66 -65.33 9.82
CA THR A 267 -37.93 -65.38 9.07
C THR A 267 -38.12 -66.74 8.38
N ASN A 268 -37.05 -67.29 7.80
CA ASN A 268 -37.08 -68.59 7.12
C ASN A 268 -37.26 -69.77 8.10
N ILE A 269 -36.59 -69.78 9.27
CA ILE A 269 -36.81 -70.82 10.28
C ILE A 269 -38.25 -70.78 10.81
N LEU A 270 -38.79 -69.58 11.06
CA LEU A 270 -40.18 -69.44 11.51
C LEU A 270 -41.15 -70.01 10.48
N ALA A 271 -40.88 -69.85 9.17
CA ALA A 271 -41.65 -70.48 8.12
C ALA A 271 -41.53 -72.02 8.09
N GLU A 272 -40.33 -72.57 8.36
CA GLU A 272 -40.09 -74.03 8.44
C GLU A 272 -40.73 -74.70 9.66
N LEU A 273 -40.88 -73.97 10.77
CA LEU A 273 -41.55 -74.45 11.99
C LEU A 273 -43.09 -74.40 11.88
N GLU A 274 -43.64 -73.61 10.95
CA GLU A 274 -45.07 -73.57 10.64
C GLU A 274 -45.51 -74.67 9.66
N GLU A 275 -44.58 -75.38 9.01
CA GLU A 275 -44.92 -76.55 8.19
C GLU A 275 -45.07 -77.84 9.04
N PRO A 276 -46.17 -78.61 8.87
CA PRO A 276 -46.37 -79.85 9.62
C PRO A 276 -45.29 -80.88 9.26
N ARG A 277 -44.60 -81.38 10.30
CA ARG A 277 -43.56 -82.45 10.23
C ARG A 277 -43.97 -83.62 9.33
N SER A 278 -43.62 -83.56 8.05
CA SER A 278 -43.76 -84.67 7.12
C SER A 278 -42.78 -84.56 5.95
N ALA A 279 -41.48 -84.56 6.24
CA ALA A 279 -40.44 -85.15 5.39
C ALA A 279 -39.04 -84.93 5.98
N CYS A 280 -38.59 -85.80 6.88
CA CYS A 280 -37.16 -86.01 7.04
C CYS A 280 -36.64 -86.71 5.77
N ARG A 281 -35.88 -86.00 4.93
CA ARG A 281 -34.85 -86.64 4.09
C ARG A 281 -33.64 -85.71 4.00
N PHE A 282 -32.71 -85.93 4.92
CA PHE A 282 -31.35 -85.43 4.88
C PHE A 282 -30.67 -85.87 3.57
N SER A 283 -30.20 -84.92 2.77
CA SER A 283 -29.13 -85.12 1.80
C SER A 283 -28.11 -84.00 1.96
N PHE A 284 -27.06 -84.27 2.75
CA PHE A 284 -25.86 -83.45 2.83
C PHE A 284 -25.06 -83.65 1.54
N GLY A 285 -24.77 -82.55 0.82
CA GLY A 285 -23.78 -82.52 -0.27
C GLY A 285 -24.34 -81.98 -1.58
N GLY A 286 -24.17 -80.68 -1.84
CA GLY A 286 -24.46 -80.13 -3.17
C GLY A 286 -24.23 -78.63 -3.35
N GLU A 287 -24.55 -77.79 -2.36
CA GLU A 287 -24.78 -76.37 -2.67
C GLU A 287 -23.68 -75.38 -2.24
N TYR A 288 -22.48 -75.86 -1.89
CA TYR A 288 -21.34 -74.97 -1.62
C TYR A 288 -20.49 -74.60 -2.86
N ARG A 289 -20.84 -75.09 -4.06
CA ARG A 289 -20.06 -74.82 -5.29
C ARG A 289 -20.49 -73.58 -6.06
N ASN A 290 -21.73 -73.11 -5.92
CA ASN A 290 -22.27 -72.02 -6.75
C ASN A 290 -22.07 -70.60 -6.18
N ALA A 291 -21.67 -70.46 -4.91
CA ALA A 291 -21.48 -69.13 -4.30
C ALA A 291 -20.11 -68.50 -4.59
N VAL A 292 -19.11 -69.29 -5.03
CA VAL A 292 -17.76 -68.79 -5.36
C VAL A 292 -17.69 -68.24 -6.79
N GLU A 293 -18.52 -68.74 -7.71
CA GLU A 293 -18.49 -68.33 -9.13
C GLU A 293 -19.20 -67.00 -9.41
N GLN A 294 -20.16 -66.59 -8.56
CA GLN A 294 -20.89 -65.32 -8.75
C GLN A 294 -20.14 -64.08 -8.21
N ARG A 295 -19.12 -64.25 -7.35
CA ARG A 295 -18.28 -63.13 -6.89
C ARG A 295 -17.17 -62.72 -7.86
N SER A 296 -16.87 -63.53 -8.88
CA SER A 296 -15.82 -63.20 -9.85
C SER A 296 -16.29 -62.26 -10.98
N ASN A 297 -17.60 -62.07 -11.16
CA ASN A 297 -18.18 -61.26 -12.26
C ASN A 297 -18.63 -59.85 -11.86
N ALA A 298 -18.37 -59.41 -10.62
CA ALA A 298 -18.74 -58.08 -10.13
C ALA A 298 -17.55 -57.12 -9.95
N VAL A 299 -16.36 -57.49 -10.43
CA VAL A 299 -15.12 -56.66 -10.37
C VAL A 299 -14.60 -56.32 -11.77
N SER A 300 -15.47 -56.32 -12.78
CA SER A 300 -15.13 -55.85 -14.13
C SER A 300 -16.33 -55.15 -14.76
N ASP A 301 -16.68 -54.00 -14.19
CA ASP A 301 -17.32 -52.86 -14.86
C ASP A 301 -17.05 -51.58 -14.05
#